data_AF-A0A9J8C5F3-F1
#
_entry.id   AF-A0A9J8C5F3-F1
#
_cell.length_a   1.000
_cell.length_b   1.000
_cell.length_c   1.000
_cell.angle_alpha   90.00
_cell.angle_beta   90.00
_cell.angle_gamma   90.00
#
_symmetry.space_group_name_H-M   'P 1'
#
loop_
_entity.id
_entity.type
_entity.pdbx_description
1 polymer ?
#
loop_
_entity_poly.entity_id
_entity_poly.type
_entity_poly.pdbx_seq_one_letter_code
_entity_poly.pdbx_strand_id
1 'polypeptide(L)'
;MMDMRRLHCLFLGFIICEVLVLCVLFLYYKVASFWMFLDIVEKNDELKQKLNEKDLRFIKELIEGVDTADPQWPATGRSKNKAFLYEIVINKWNGIDVHRWDYFARDCHHLGIPNSFDHQRLLESARVCKVNGRNHICFRDKVADNVYDMFRTQYTLYSQAYQHKIGNISQKKIIDALLEARDKLPKISPIAVSKLQDDIERKIRWITGVSSHTHEDDENSTELNREMREFAKLTDHIFEEILYSSDVGLEGARKKLEDVVKRRLPKCVGETRLIKRDNLDHKKALNQTLQNMWNKAVDEWNKLHPAVFLDKKDFSTEVIQLDCTHSTGKNPIDNVYFYRKWNLTEAFKIKKYEVSSLLPEEFTEYVGRVYYTKNSVEEEMDAKECFKWWCLGKCVIELYDQHAFKGTKCVITGNCPSLDHCSITEVRSCKVLSGVWDLYGGPDYAEPRYQLQKGEYPNPGSWCASDPTAPALSVKCVTE
;
A
#
# COMPACT_ATOMS: atom_id res chain seq x y z
N MET A 1 24.59 -14.77 28.49
CA MET A 1 25.04 -13.37 28.38
C MET A 1 25.37 -13.06 26.93
N MET A 2 24.71 -12.07 26.32
CA MET A 2 25.18 -11.45 25.08
C MET A 2 26.49 -10.72 25.40
N ASP A 3 27.52 -10.95 24.59
CA ASP A 3 28.75 -10.17 24.60
C ASP A 3 28.42 -8.72 24.22
N MET A 4 29.01 -7.75 24.92
CA MET A 4 28.79 -6.31 24.74
C MET A 4 29.00 -5.87 23.28
N ARG A 5 29.94 -6.49 22.56
CA ARG A 5 30.16 -6.24 21.12
C ARG A 5 28.95 -6.60 20.27
N ARG A 6 28.23 -7.66 20.65
CA ARG A 6 27.04 -8.13 19.91
C ARG A 6 25.86 -7.20 20.12
N LEU A 7 25.74 -6.64 21.33
CA LEU A 7 24.72 -5.64 21.63
C LEU A 7 24.98 -4.37 20.81
N HIS A 8 26.24 -3.92 20.70
CA HIS A 8 26.59 -2.79 19.83
C HIS A 8 26.27 -3.05 18.35
N CYS A 9 26.49 -4.26 17.83
CA CYS A 9 26.13 -4.59 16.44
C CYS A 9 24.61 -4.49 16.19
N LEU A 10 23.78 -4.91 17.16
CA LEU A 10 22.32 -4.79 17.06
C LEU A 10 21.87 -3.34 17.08
N PHE A 11 22.43 -2.52 17.98
CA PHE A 11 22.16 -1.09 18.04
C PHE A 11 22.55 -0.38 16.74
N LEU A 12 23.75 -0.67 16.20
CA LEU A 12 24.20 -0.10 14.94
C LEU A 12 23.27 -0.51 13.79
N GLY A 13 22.95 -1.80 13.66
CA GLY A 13 22.03 -2.29 12.62
C GLY A 13 20.68 -1.58 12.64
N PHE A 14 20.13 -1.30 13.83
CA PHE A 14 18.88 -0.54 13.99
C PHE A 14 19.01 0.92 13.53
N ILE A 15 20.00 1.66 14.04
CA ILE A 15 20.21 3.08 13.70
C ILE A 15 20.38 3.28 12.19
N ILE A 16 21.05 2.34 11.52
CA ILE A 16 21.39 2.45 10.09
C ILE A 16 20.17 2.16 9.20
N CYS A 17 19.18 1.39 9.65
CA CYS A 17 17.99 1.09 8.87
C CYS A 17 17.14 2.33 8.51
N GLU A 18 17.29 3.44 9.24
CA GLU A 18 16.49 4.67 9.08
C GLU A 18 17.17 5.77 8.22
N VAL A 19 18.36 5.54 7.69
CA VAL A 19 19.20 6.63 7.15
C VAL A 19 18.70 7.21 5.81
N LEU A 20 17.83 6.52 5.05
CA LEU A 20 17.43 6.95 3.70
C LEU A 20 15.99 6.58 3.32
N VAL A 21 15.14 7.59 3.10
CA VAL A 21 13.83 7.43 2.45
C VAL A 21 13.64 8.52 1.39
N LEU A 22 14.32 8.39 0.25
CA LEU A 22 13.94 9.12 -0.96
C LEU A 22 13.22 8.17 -1.91
N CYS A 23 12.02 8.59 -2.33
CA CYS A 23 10.99 7.79 -3.01
C CYS A 23 11.40 7.11 -4.32
N VAL A 24 12.57 7.42 -4.90
CA VAL A 24 13.04 6.86 -6.18
C VAL A 24 13.83 5.54 -5.99
N LEU A 25 14.12 5.14 -4.74
CA LEU A 25 15.24 4.24 -4.46
C LEU A 25 14.92 3.12 -3.43
N PHE A 26 13.70 2.58 -3.46
CA PHE A 26 13.29 1.50 -2.55
C PHE A 26 14.18 0.23 -2.63
N LEU A 27 14.88 0.01 -3.76
CA LEU A 27 15.86 -1.07 -3.93
C LEU A 27 17.28 -0.72 -3.46
N TYR A 28 17.57 0.56 -3.22
CA TYR A 28 18.93 1.04 -2.93
C TYR A 28 19.18 1.37 -1.47
N TYR A 29 18.14 1.74 -0.71
CA TYR A 29 18.35 2.30 0.63
C TYR A 29 19.11 1.35 1.55
N LYS A 30 18.86 0.03 1.52
CA LYS A 30 19.58 -0.94 2.37
C LYS A 30 21.08 -1.00 2.05
N VAL A 31 21.40 -1.10 0.76
CA VAL A 31 22.77 -1.19 0.26
C VAL A 31 23.51 0.13 0.52
N ALA A 32 22.85 1.26 0.25
CA ALA A 32 23.39 2.59 0.51
C ALA A 32 23.57 2.87 2.01
N SER A 33 22.64 2.44 2.86
CA SER A 33 22.73 2.59 4.32
C SER A 33 23.93 1.81 4.86
N PHE A 34 24.15 0.59 4.38
CA PHE A 34 25.34 -0.17 4.77
C PHE A 34 26.64 0.48 4.24
N TRP A 35 26.65 1.01 3.02
CA TRP A 35 27.81 1.75 2.52
C TRP A 35 28.15 2.99 3.37
N MET A 36 27.13 3.79 3.74
CA MET A 36 27.30 4.92 4.63
C MET A 36 27.83 4.49 6.01
N PHE A 37 27.36 3.35 6.52
CA PHE A 37 27.92 2.78 7.74
C PHE A 37 29.40 2.42 7.60
N LEU A 38 29.81 1.79 6.49
CA LEU A 38 31.23 1.51 6.25
C LEU A 38 32.07 2.79 6.18
N ASP A 39 31.54 3.87 5.59
CA ASP A 39 32.19 5.19 5.58
C ASP A 39 32.33 5.80 6.99
N ILE A 40 31.32 5.61 7.86
CA ILE A 40 31.41 6.00 9.29
C ILE A 40 32.48 5.18 10.00
N VAL A 41 32.53 3.85 9.79
CA VAL A 41 33.53 2.98 10.41
C VAL A 41 34.93 3.31 9.93
N GLU A 42 35.11 3.57 8.64
CA GLU A 42 36.38 3.97 8.05
C GLU A 42 36.94 5.26 8.67
N LYS A 43 36.08 6.25 8.93
CA LYS A 43 36.44 7.55 9.49
C LYS A 43 36.55 7.57 11.02
N ASN A 44 36.19 6.47 11.69
CA ASN A 44 36.15 6.38 13.14
C ASN A 44 37.05 5.25 13.63
N ASP A 45 38.25 5.61 14.10
CA ASP A 45 39.27 4.65 14.55
C ASP A 45 38.76 3.72 15.67
N GLU A 46 37.90 4.22 16.56
CA GLU A 46 37.35 3.42 17.66
C GLU A 46 36.42 2.32 17.14
N LEU A 47 35.56 2.62 16.17
CA LEU A 47 34.70 1.63 15.53
C LEU A 47 35.51 0.64 14.69
N LYS A 48 36.52 1.14 13.95
CA LYS A 48 37.41 0.31 13.14
C LYS A 48 38.18 -0.72 13.97
N GLN A 49 38.61 -0.35 15.17
CA GLN A 49 39.29 -1.27 16.10
C GLN A 49 38.32 -2.26 16.78
N LYS A 50 37.05 -1.87 16.98
CA LYS A 50 36.05 -2.68 17.69
C LYS A 50 35.38 -3.74 16.81
N LEU A 51 35.26 -3.50 15.51
CA LEU A 51 34.51 -4.33 14.57
C LEU A 51 35.44 -5.16 13.68
N ASN A 52 35.19 -6.47 13.59
CA ASN A 52 35.88 -7.35 12.64
C ASN A 52 35.01 -7.65 11.41
N GLU A 53 35.57 -8.37 10.44
CA GLU A 53 34.86 -8.75 9.21
C GLU A 53 33.53 -9.48 9.47
N LYS A 54 33.49 -10.41 10.43
CA LYS A 54 32.24 -11.13 10.77
C LYS A 54 31.20 -10.21 11.39
N ASP A 55 31.61 -9.17 12.11
CA ASP A 55 30.71 -8.17 12.69
C ASP A 55 30.14 -7.26 11.61
N LEU A 56 30.97 -6.82 10.65
CA LEU A 56 30.51 -6.03 9.50
C LEU A 56 29.53 -6.84 8.63
N ARG A 57 29.85 -8.11 8.33
CA ARG A 57 28.94 -9.03 7.62
C ARG A 57 27.64 -9.23 8.39
N PHE A 58 27.71 -9.42 9.71
CA PHE A 58 26.53 -9.56 10.55
C PHE A 58 25.64 -8.31 10.51
N ILE A 59 26.21 -7.10 10.61
CA ILE A 59 25.47 -5.84 10.54
C ILE A 59 24.81 -5.67 9.16
N LYS A 60 25.53 -5.97 8.07
CA LYS A 60 24.98 -6.00 6.70
C LYS A 60 23.76 -6.90 6.62
N GLU A 61 23.89 -8.12 7.11
CA GLU A 61 22.82 -9.13 7.12
C GLU A 61 21.61 -8.71 7.99
N LEU A 62 21.82 -7.99 9.11
CA LEU A 62 20.74 -7.42 9.92
C LEU A 62 19.93 -6.35 9.15
N ILE A 63 20.60 -5.49 8.39
CA ILE A 63 19.97 -4.42 7.59
C ILE A 63 19.27 -5.00 6.35
N GLU A 64 19.93 -5.94 5.67
CA GLU A 64 19.36 -6.63 4.51
C GLU A 64 18.16 -7.50 4.92
N GLY A 65 18.23 -8.07 6.13
CA GLY A 65 17.31 -9.04 6.70
C GLY A 65 17.66 -10.46 6.23
N VAL A 66 17.55 -11.42 7.13
CA VAL A 66 17.82 -12.84 6.88
C VAL A 66 16.57 -13.66 7.16
N ASP A 67 16.19 -14.54 6.24
CA ASP A 67 15.11 -15.49 6.47
C ASP A 67 15.62 -16.67 7.31
N THR A 68 15.31 -16.66 8.60
CA THR A 68 15.72 -17.71 9.53
C THR A 68 14.94 -19.01 9.37
N ALA A 69 13.91 -19.04 8.51
CA ALA A 69 13.16 -20.25 8.16
C ALA A 69 13.73 -21.02 6.96
N ASP A 70 14.69 -20.45 6.21
CA ASP A 70 15.33 -21.13 5.08
C ASP A 70 15.89 -22.50 5.51
N PRO A 71 15.64 -23.61 4.79
CA PRO A 71 16.19 -24.92 5.16
C PRO A 71 17.71 -24.93 5.30
N GLN A 72 18.41 -24.22 4.41
CA GLN A 72 19.85 -24.01 4.48
C GLN A 72 20.14 -22.78 5.37
N TRP A 73 21.28 -22.77 6.08
CA TRP A 73 21.63 -21.60 6.88
C TRP A 73 22.17 -20.50 5.95
N PRO A 74 21.47 -19.36 5.81
CA PRO A 74 21.75 -18.39 4.74
C PRO A 74 22.79 -17.33 5.13
N ALA A 75 23.19 -17.26 6.40
CA ALA A 75 24.02 -16.18 6.93
C ALA A 75 25.46 -16.61 7.25
N THR A 76 26.39 -15.66 7.13
CA THR A 76 27.82 -15.86 7.34
C THR A 76 28.35 -15.11 8.56
N GLY A 77 27.72 -13.98 8.92
CA GLY A 77 28.14 -13.14 10.04
C GLY A 77 28.03 -13.84 11.40
N ARG A 78 27.02 -14.72 11.56
CA ARG A 78 26.82 -15.56 12.75
C ARG A 78 26.35 -16.97 12.36
N SER A 79 26.59 -17.92 13.25
CA SER A 79 26.14 -19.31 13.10
C SER A 79 24.66 -19.50 13.47
N LYS A 80 24.04 -20.59 12.98
CA LYS A 80 22.62 -20.93 13.20
C LYS A 80 22.13 -20.98 14.66
N ASN A 81 23.03 -21.18 15.63
CA ASN A 81 22.70 -21.09 17.06
C ASN A 81 22.41 -19.65 17.54
N LYS A 82 22.66 -18.65 16.70
CA LYS A 82 22.38 -17.23 16.91
C LYS A 82 21.31 -16.71 15.95
N ALA A 83 20.50 -17.59 15.35
CA ALA A 83 19.45 -17.21 14.41
C ALA A 83 18.51 -16.12 14.96
N PHE A 84 18.09 -16.24 16.23
CA PHE A 84 17.27 -15.24 16.93
C PHE A 84 17.79 -13.81 16.88
N LEU A 85 19.10 -13.57 16.64
CA LEU A 85 19.62 -12.21 16.49
C LEU A 85 19.13 -11.53 15.21
N TYR A 86 18.92 -12.31 14.14
CA TYR A 86 18.41 -11.82 12.87
C TYR A 86 16.90 -11.56 12.88
N GLU A 87 16.21 -11.97 13.93
CA GLU A 87 14.78 -11.74 14.13
C GLU A 87 14.50 -10.42 14.87
N ILE A 88 15.55 -9.67 15.26
CA ILE A 88 15.40 -8.44 16.05
C ILE A 88 15.19 -7.20 15.17
N VAL A 89 16.07 -6.96 14.19
CA VAL A 89 16.13 -5.68 13.45
C VAL A 89 15.21 -5.69 12.23
N ILE A 90 15.46 -6.61 11.27
CA ILE A 90 14.60 -6.83 10.09
C ILE A 90 14.33 -8.32 9.98
N ASN A 91 13.15 -8.74 10.44
CA ASN A 91 12.79 -10.14 10.52
C ASN A 91 12.09 -10.59 9.23
N LYS A 92 12.82 -11.27 8.33
CA LYS A 92 12.23 -11.77 7.06
C LYS A 92 11.36 -13.01 7.21
N TRP A 93 11.42 -13.70 8.35
CA TRP A 93 10.65 -14.92 8.54
C TRP A 93 9.18 -14.59 8.84
N ASN A 94 8.91 -13.70 9.79
CA ASN A 94 7.54 -13.35 10.18
C ASN A 94 7.28 -11.85 10.30
N GLY A 95 8.29 -10.99 10.15
CA GLY A 95 8.13 -9.53 10.21
C GLY A 95 7.74 -9.00 11.58
N ILE A 96 8.02 -9.73 12.67
CA ILE A 96 7.95 -9.18 14.03
C ILE A 96 9.35 -8.71 14.39
N ASP A 97 9.57 -7.39 14.32
CA ASP A 97 10.87 -6.75 14.56
C ASP A 97 10.73 -5.36 15.19
N VAL A 98 11.81 -4.85 15.77
CA VAL A 98 11.80 -3.56 16.48
C VAL A 98 11.68 -2.36 15.54
N HIS A 99 12.05 -2.52 14.27
CA HIS A 99 11.85 -1.50 13.24
C HIS A 99 10.36 -1.15 13.10
N ARG A 100 9.48 -2.17 13.06
CA ARG A 100 8.03 -1.98 13.07
C ARG A 100 7.50 -1.34 14.34
N TRP A 101 8.00 -1.78 15.49
CA TRP A 101 7.50 -1.30 16.76
C TRP A 101 7.74 0.20 16.91
N ASP A 102 8.91 0.69 16.49
CA ASP A 102 9.22 2.11 16.51
C ASP A 102 8.30 2.91 15.58
N TYR A 103 8.27 2.59 14.29
CA TYR A 103 7.49 3.41 13.36
C TYR A 103 5.99 3.33 13.63
N PHE A 104 5.46 2.20 14.16
CA PHE A 104 4.07 2.16 14.61
C PHE A 104 3.81 3.18 15.71
N ALA A 105 4.62 3.19 16.77
CA ALA A 105 4.43 4.13 17.87
C ALA A 105 4.63 5.59 17.42
N ARG A 106 5.69 5.83 16.64
CA ARG A 106 6.05 7.15 16.11
C ARG A 106 4.99 7.70 15.16
N ASP A 107 4.57 6.93 14.18
CA ASP A 107 3.65 7.40 13.14
C ASP A 107 2.24 7.53 13.70
N CYS A 108 1.78 6.59 14.53
CA CYS A 108 0.52 6.75 15.26
C CYS A 108 0.48 8.05 16.07
N HIS A 109 1.56 8.37 16.78
CA HIS A 109 1.67 9.60 17.54
C HIS A 109 1.56 10.85 16.65
N HIS A 110 2.34 10.93 15.56
CA HIS A 110 2.38 12.11 14.69
C HIS A 110 1.14 12.24 13.79
N LEU A 111 0.50 11.13 13.43
CA LEU A 111 -0.71 11.10 12.60
C LEU A 111 -2.01 11.24 13.42
N GLY A 112 -1.94 11.13 14.75
CA GLY A 112 -3.12 11.12 15.62
C GLY A 112 -3.98 9.86 15.48
N ILE A 113 -3.37 8.73 15.06
CA ILE A 113 -4.02 7.43 14.93
C ILE A 113 -3.69 6.61 16.18
N PRO A 114 -4.68 6.02 16.89
CA PRO A 114 -4.38 5.17 18.05
C PRO A 114 -3.53 3.95 17.66
N ASN A 115 -2.44 3.72 18.39
CA ASN A 115 -1.67 2.48 18.29
C ASN A 115 -2.29 1.41 19.18
N SER A 116 -2.89 0.37 18.59
CA SER A 116 -3.45 -0.76 19.34
C SER A 116 -2.40 -1.77 19.82
N PHE A 117 -1.17 -1.69 19.30
CA PHE A 117 -0.11 -2.65 19.58
C PHE A 117 0.78 -2.24 20.75
N ASP A 118 0.83 -3.10 21.77
CA ASP A 118 1.70 -2.93 22.94
C ASP A 118 3.01 -3.70 22.76
N HIS A 119 4.03 -2.99 22.28
CA HIS A 119 5.36 -3.55 22.07
C HIS A 119 6.09 -3.91 23.37
N GLN A 120 5.86 -3.18 24.47
CA GLN A 120 6.47 -3.49 25.77
C GLN A 120 5.96 -4.83 26.29
N ARG A 121 4.65 -5.06 26.24
CA ARG A 121 4.04 -6.33 26.62
C ARG A 121 4.55 -7.49 25.76
N LEU A 122 4.74 -7.29 24.46
CA LEU A 122 5.28 -8.32 23.58
C LEU A 122 6.75 -8.63 23.94
N LEU A 123 7.56 -7.58 24.15
CA LEU A 123 8.99 -7.69 24.49
C LEU A 123 9.22 -8.41 25.83
N GLU A 124 8.47 -8.05 26.88
CA GLU A 124 8.55 -8.72 28.19
C GLU A 124 8.19 -10.21 28.11
N SER A 125 7.40 -10.59 27.11
CA SER A 125 6.97 -11.95 26.89
C SER A 125 7.99 -12.79 26.11
N ALA A 126 8.97 -12.17 25.46
CA ALA A 126 9.88 -12.82 24.52
C ALA A 126 10.91 -13.73 25.23
N ARG A 127 11.15 -14.91 24.67
CA ARG A 127 12.20 -15.85 25.10
C ARG A 127 12.84 -16.51 23.89
N VAL A 128 14.05 -17.02 24.06
CA VAL A 128 14.70 -17.82 23.01
C VAL A 128 14.46 -19.31 23.28
N CYS A 129 13.86 -20.00 22.33
CA CYS A 129 13.65 -21.46 22.38
C CYS A 129 14.31 -22.13 21.17
N LYS A 130 14.64 -23.41 21.31
CA LYS A 130 15.28 -24.19 20.23
C LYS A 130 14.21 -24.92 19.43
N VAL A 131 14.12 -24.62 18.12
CA VAL A 131 13.20 -25.27 17.18
C VAL A 131 14.01 -25.71 15.95
N ASN A 132 13.84 -26.97 15.53
CA ASN A 132 14.51 -27.53 14.34
C ASN A 132 16.04 -27.28 14.31
N GLY A 133 16.69 -27.34 15.49
CA GLY A 133 18.13 -27.13 15.62
C GLY A 133 18.60 -25.67 15.58
N ARG A 134 17.69 -24.70 15.52
CA ARG A 134 17.96 -23.25 15.54
C ARG A 134 17.34 -22.62 16.77
N ASN A 135 17.89 -21.48 17.19
CA ASN A 135 17.35 -20.71 18.31
C ASN A 135 16.49 -19.58 17.75
N HIS A 136 15.21 -19.55 18.08
CA HIS A 136 14.23 -18.57 17.60
C HIS A 136 13.66 -17.76 18.76
N ILE A 137 13.26 -16.51 18.49
CA ILE A 137 12.43 -15.72 19.40
C ILE A 137 11.04 -16.34 19.43
N CYS A 138 10.57 -16.62 20.64
CA CYS A 138 9.27 -17.19 20.93
C CYS A 138 8.54 -16.29 21.94
N PHE A 139 7.23 -16.18 21.79
CA PHE A 139 6.42 -15.34 22.66
C PHE A 139 5.55 -16.15 23.62
N ARG A 140 5.07 -15.50 24.66
CA ARG A 140 4.15 -16.10 25.61
C ARG A 140 2.83 -16.42 24.90
N ASP A 141 2.32 -17.65 25.01
CA ASP A 141 1.03 -18.04 24.42
C ASP A 141 -0.12 -17.03 24.60
N LYS A 142 -0.25 -16.43 25.78
CA LYS A 142 -1.28 -15.42 26.12
C LYS A 142 -1.20 -14.09 25.35
N VAL A 143 -0.18 -13.88 24.51
CA VAL A 143 0.00 -12.64 23.74
C VAL A 143 -0.24 -12.83 22.24
N ALA A 144 -0.85 -13.94 21.83
CA ALA A 144 -1.18 -14.20 20.43
C ALA A 144 -2.14 -13.13 19.86
N ASP A 145 -3.05 -12.63 20.68
CA ASP A 145 -3.93 -11.49 20.37
C ASP A 145 -3.12 -10.20 20.08
N ASN A 146 -2.14 -9.88 20.92
CA ASN A 146 -1.27 -8.71 20.75
C ASN A 146 -0.45 -8.79 19.45
N VAL A 147 -0.09 -10.00 18.99
CA VAL A 147 0.53 -10.18 17.67
C VAL A 147 -0.45 -9.82 16.55
N TYR A 148 -1.72 -10.22 16.64
CA TYR A 148 -2.74 -9.76 15.69
C TYR A 148 -2.93 -8.24 15.73
N ASP A 149 -2.89 -7.62 16.91
CA ASP A 149 -3.00 -6.17 17.05
C ASP A 149 -1.83 -5.43 16.40
N MET A 150 -0.62 -5.99 16.42
CA MET A 150 0.54 -5.49 15.65
C MET A 150 0.22 -5.37 14.16
N PHE A 151 -0.32 -6.45 13.59
CA PHE A 151 -0.64 -6.53 12.16
C PHE A 151 -1.89 -5.74 11.77
N ARG A 152 -2.86 -5.59 12.70
CA ARG A 152 -3.99 -4.68 12.56
C ARG A 152 -3.55 -3.22 12.56
N THR A 153 -2.59 -2.86 13.42
CA THR A 153 -1.99 -1.52 13.45
C THR A 153 -1.29 -1.23 12.12
N GLN A 154 -0.53 -2.18 11.58
CA GLN A 154 0.06 -2.07 10.25
C GLN A 154 -1.02 -1.78 9.19
N TYR A 155 -2.06 -2.61 9.12
CA TYR A 155 -3.14 -2.43 8.16
C TYR A 155 -3.81 -1.04 8.29
N THR A 156 -4.02 -0.58 9.53
CA THR A 156 -4.61 0.74 9.82
C THR A 156 -3.73 1.88 9.30
N LEU A 157 -2.43 1.85 9.58
CA LEU A 157 -1.49 2.86 9.09
C LEU A 157 -1.38 2.86 7.56
N TYR A 158 -1.32 1.68 6.94
CA TYR A 158 -1.29 1.56 5.48
C TYR A 158 -2.57 2.11 4.84
N SER A 159 -3.74 1.70 5.33
CA SER A 159 -5.03 2.09 4.74
C SER A 159 -5.37 3.57 4.96
N GLN A 160 -5.08 4.12 6.14
CA GLN A 160 -5.46 5.49 6.51
C GLN A 160 -4.41 6.54 6.16
N ALA A 161 -3.12 6.19 6.19
CA ALA A 161 -2.03 7.16 6.02
C ALA A 161 -1.11 6.84 4.83
N TYR A 162 -0.38 5.72 4.86
CA TYR A 162 0.70 5.50 3.88
C TYR A 162 0.19 5.29 2.45
N GLN A 163 -1.02 4.75 2.30
CA GLN A 163 -1.70 4.60 1.01
C GLN A 163 -2.84 5.61 0.86
N HIS A 164 -2.79 6.76 1.56
CA HIS A 164 -3.82 7.77 1.42
C HIS A 164 -3.84 8.31 -0.02
N LYS A 165 -5.04 8.33 -0.64
CA LYS A 165 -5.24 8.68 -2.07
C LYS A 165 -4.53 9.96 -2.50
N ILE A 166 -4.58 11.01 -1.68
CA ILE A 166 -3.93 12.26 -2.05
C ILE A 166 -2.41 12.21 -1.81
N GLY A 167 -1.96 11.45 -0.80
CA GLY A 167 -0.53 11.21 -0.57
C GLY A 167 0.10 10.50 -1.76
N ASN A 168 -0.51 9.41 -2.22
CA ASN A 168 -0.05 8.65 -3.39
C ASN A 168 0.02 9.52 -4.66
N ILE A 169 -1.00 10.35 -4.92
CA ILE A 169 -1.00 11.24 -6.09
C ILE A 169 0.11 12.30 -5.98
N SER A 170 0.30 12.90 -4.80
CA SER A 170 1.38 13.86 -4.56
C SER A 170 2.74 13.20 -4.76
N GLN A 171 2.95 12.01 -4.18
CA GLN A 171 4.18 11.23 -4.34
C GLN A 171 4.45 10.90 -5.81
N LYS A 172 3.44 10.47 -6.56
CA LYS A 172 3.57 10.19 -8.00
C LYS A 172 4.04 11.41 -8.78
N LYS A 173 3.45 12.59 -8.54
CA LYS A 173 3.89 13.84 -9.19
C LYS A 173 5.31 14.22 -8.82
N ILE A 174 5.72 14.02 -7.56
CA ILE A 174 7.10 14.26 -7.12
C ILE A 174 8.06 13.31 -7.84
N ILE A 175 7.73 12.02 -7.93
CA ILE A 175 8.52 11.04 -8.68
C ILE A 175 8.64 11.45 -10.15
N ASP A 176 7.54 11.82 -10.80
CA ASP A 176 7.55 12.26 -12.20
C ASP A 176 8.44 13.50 -12.40
N ALA A 177 8.43 14.44 -11.44
CA ALA A 177 9.32 15.60 -11.47
C ALA A 177 10.81 15.22 -11.31
N LEU A 178 11.12 14.31 -10.38
CA LEU A 178 12.49 13.83 -10.17
C LEU A 178 13.01 13.06 -11.39
N LEU A 179 12.16 12.24 -12.03
CA LEU A 179 12.51 11.52 -13.26
C LEU A 179 12.81 12.47 -14.42
N GLU A 180 12.05 13.57 -14.54
CA GLU A 180 12.28 14.58 -15.57
C GLU A 180 13.53 15.44 -15.29
N ALA A 181 13.85 15.67 -14.02
CA ALA A 181 15.06 16.38 -13.60
C ALA A 181 16.33 15.51 -13.64
N ARG A 182 16.19 14.18 -13.76
CA ARG A 182 17.26 13.18 -13.62
C ARG A 182 18.51 13.51 -14.44
N ASP A 183 18.34 13.77 -15.74
CA ASP A 183 19.48 13.95 -16.66
C ASP A 183 20.13 15.34 -16.53
N LYS A 184 19.50 16.25 -15.78
CA LYS A 184 19.97 17.61 -15.52
C LYS A 184 20.65 17.74 -14.17
N LEU A 185 20.32 16.87 -13.22
CA LEU A 185 20.85 16.88 -11.87
C LEU A 185 21.63 15.57 -11.61
N PRO A 186 22.98 15.58 -11.75
CA PRO A 186 23.81 14.38 -11.60
C PRO A 186 23.60 13.62 -10.28
N LYS A 187 23.31 14.32 -9.19
CA LYS A 187 23.01 13.71 -7.86
C LYS A 187 21.73 12.87 -7.80
N ILE A 188 20.82 13.02 -8.76
CA ILE A 188 19.61 12.19 -8.89
C ILE A 188 19.89 10.92 -9.70
N SER A 189 21.01 10.88 -10.45
CA SER A 189 21.30 9.73 -11.31
C SER A 189 21.59 8.48 -10.46
N PRO A 190 20.98 7.32 -10.82
CA PRO A 190 21.15 6.10 -10.05
C PRO A 190 22.58 5.54 -10.20
N ILE A 191 23.22 5.29 -9.07
CA ILE A 191 24.37 4.37 -8.98
C ILE A 191 23.85 2.96 -9.31
N ALA A 192 24.58 2.10 -10.02
CA ALA A 192 24.10 0.73 -10.26
C ALA A 192 24.24 -0.15 -8.99
N VAL A 193 23.17 -0.88 -8.58
CA VAL A 193 23.20 -1.76 -7.38
C VAL A 193 24.34 -2.78 -7.43
N SER A 194 24.55 -3.41 -8.59
CA SER A 194 25.58 -4.43 -8.77
C SER A 194 26.99 -3.87 -8.52
N LYS A 195 27.27 -2.68 -9.06
CA LYS A 195 28.52 -1.94 -8.82
C LYS A 195 28.72 -1.70 -7.31
N LEU A 196 27.66 -1.26 -6.62
CA LEU A 196 27.73 -0.96 -5.19
C LEU A 196 27.97 -2.22 -4.32
N GLN A 197 27.47 -3.39 -4.71
CA GLN A 197 27.64 -4.63 -3.96
C GLN A 197 29.10 -5.13 -3.99
N ASP A 198 29.73 -5.13 -5.17
CA ASP A 198 31.12 -5.53 -5.33
C ASP A 198 32.06 -4.58 -4.55
N ASP A 199 31.71 -3.29 -4.55
CA ASP A 199 32.45 -2.26 -3.85
C ASP A 199 32.32 -2.37 -2.33
N ILE A 200 31.15 -2.74 -1.81
CA ILE A 200 30.95 -3.06 -0.39
C ILE A 200 31.93 -4.13 0.07
N GLU A 201 32.06 -5.22 -0.68
CA GLU A 201 32.97 -6.31 -0.32
C GLU A 201 34.44 -5.86 -0.37
N ARG A 202 34.81 -5.01 -1.34
CA ARG A 202 36.14 -4.37 -1.38
C ARG A 202 36.37 -3.49 -0.16
N LYS A 203 35.41 -2.64 0.21
CA LYS A 203 35.51 -1.73 1.36
C LYS A 203 35.59 -2.47 2.69
N ILE A 204 34.84 -3.57 2.87
CA ILE A 204 34.99 -4.45 4.04
C ILE A 204 36.44 -4.94 4.14
N ARG A 205 37.00 -5.50 3.06
CA ARG A 205 38.39 -6.02 3.06
C ARG A 205 39.41 -4.92 3.36
N TRP A 206 39.19 -3.71 2.87
CA TRP A 206 40.03 -2.54 3.16
C TRP A 206 39.98 -2.14 4.64
N ILE A 207 38.78 -2.02 5.22
CA ILE A 207 38.60 -1.67 6.64
C ILE A 207 39.28 -2.70 7.55
N THR A 208 39.21 -3.99 7.18
CA THR A 208 39.76 -5.09 7.97
C THR A 208 41.21 -5.43 7.65
N GLY A 209 41.86 -4.72 6.72
CA GLY A 209 43.29 -4.88 6.40
C GLY A 209 43.67 -6.19 5.69
N VAL A 210 42.76 -6.78 4.92
CA VAL A 210 42.95 -8.12 4.29
C VAL A 210 43.55 -8.03 2.86
N SER A 211 43.75 -6.84 2.28
CA SER A 211 44.12 -6.68 0.85
C SER A 211 45.56 -6.18 0.60
N SER A 212 46.25 -6.82 -0.36
CA SER A 212 47.38 -6.26 -1.12
C SER A 212 46.86 -5.35 -2.24
N HIS A 213 47.43 -4.16 -2.41
CA HIS A 213 46.88 -3.09 -3.27
C HIS A 213 47.24 -3.28 -4.76
N THR A 214 46.32 -2.90 -5.67
CA THR A 214 46.61 -2.66 -7.10
C THR A 214 46.14 -1.25 -7.50
N HIS A 215 46.76 -0.65 -8.51
CA HIS A 215 46.47 0.74 -8.94
C HIS A 215 45.03 0.94 -9.47
N GLU A 216 44.43 -0.09 -10.08
CA GLU A 216 43.04 -0.03 -10.59
C GLU A 216 42.00 -0.05 -9.47
N ASP A 217 42.33 -0.59 -8.29
CA ASP A 217 41.44 -0.60 -7.14
C ASP A 217 41.24 0.82 -6.55
N ASP A 218 42.27 1.65 -6.58
CA ASP A 218 42.27 2.99 -6.00
C ASP A 218 41.45 4.01 -6.83
N GLU A 219 41.53 3.96 -8.17
CA GLU A 219 40.75 4.86 -9.04
C GLU A 219 39.24 4.57 -8.96
N ASN A 220 38.84 3.30 -9.06
CA ASN A 220 37.43 2.91 -8.95
C ASN A 220 36.84 3.21 -7.55
N SER A 221 37.64 3.03 -6.49
CA SER A 221 37.26 3.41 -5.13
C SER A 221 37.01 4.92 -5.02
N THR A 222 37.83 5.74 -5.68
CA THR A 222 37.73 7.20 -5.64
C THR A 222 36.47 7.72 -6.34
N GLU A 223 36.10 7.14 -7.49
CA GLU A 223 34.88 7.52 -8.21
C GLU A 223 33.60 7.15 -7.44
N LEU A 224 33.50 5.93 -6.90
CA LEU A 224 32.34 5.55 -6.09
C LEU A 224 32.26 6.39 -4.80
N ASN A 225 33.40 6.66 -4.16
CA ASN A 225 33.43 7.54 -2.99
C ASN A 225 32.94 8.95 -3.32
N ARG A 226 33.09 9.43 -4.57
CA ARG A 226 32.50 10.69 -5.03
C ARG A 226 30.99 10.54 -5.24
N GLU A 227 30.54 9.51 -5.96
CA GLU A 227 29.11 9.22 -6.19
C GLU A 227 28.33 9.11 -4.87
N MET A 228 28.85 8.38 -3.89
CA MET A 228 28.20 8.17 -2.59
C MET A 228 28.23 9.42 -1.70
N ARG A 229 29.22 10.31 -1.86
CA ARG A 229 29.21 11.63 -1.20
C ARG A 229 28.15 12.55 -1.78
N GLU A 230 27.95 12.53 -3.10
CA GLU A 230 26.86 13.27 -3.73
C GLU A 230 25.50 12.69 -3.34
N PHE A 231 25.41 11.37 -3.26
CA PHE A 231 24.22 10.68 -2.75
C PHE A 231 23.89 11.06 -1.30
N ALA A 232 24.88 11.16 -0.41
CA ALA A 232 24.66 11.56 0.99
C ALA A 232 24.14 13.01 1.13
N LYS A 233 24.33 13.86 0.12
CA LYS A 233 23.77 15.22 0.07
C LYS A 233 22.36 15.25 -0.51
N LEU A 234 21.91 14.16 -1.12
CA LEU A 234 20.56 14.05 -1.67
C LEU A 234 19.56 13.93 -0.52
N THR A 235 18.83 15.00 -0.30
CA THR A 235 17.81 15.14 0.76
C THR A 235 16.54 15.74 0.15
N ASP A 236 15.50 15.92 0.96
CA ASP A 236 14.25 16.57 0.54
C ASP A 236 14.45 17.99 0.01
N HIS A 237 15.59 18.64 0.29
CA HIS A 237 15.98 19.91 -0.30
C HIS A 237 15.99 19.88 -1.85
N ILE A 238 16.16 18.70 -2.46
CA ILE A 238 16.05 18.53 -3.92
C ILE A 238 14.70 19.01 -4.47
N PHE A 239 13.64 18.93 -3.65
CA PHE A 239 12.33 19.46 -3.99
C PHE A 239 12.39 20.99 -4.17
N GLU A 240 12.97 21.69 -3.20
CA GLU A 240 13.11 23.16 -3.23
C GLU A 240 14.07 23.60 -4.33
N GLU A 241 15.17 22.88 -4.51
CA GLU A 241 16.15 23.14 -5.56
C GLU A 241 15.53 23.11 -6.95
N ILE A 242 14.71 22.09 -7.25
CA ILE A 242 13.98 22.03 -8.53
C ILE A 242 12.90 23.12 -8.59
N LEU A 243 12.14 23.31 -7.51
CA LEU A 243 11.01 24.24 -7.47
C LEU A 243 11.44 25.70 -7.69
N TYR A 244 12.59 26.11 -7.14
CA TYR A 244 13.09 27.48 -7.22
C TYR A 244 14.18 27.68 -8.28
N SER A 245 14.53 26.64 -9.04
CA SER A 245 15.53 26.76 -10.12
C SER A 245 15.05 27.69 -11.23
N SER A 246 15.95 28.54 -11.73
CA SER A 246 15.73 29.35 -12.94
C SER A 246 16.12 28.61 -14.23
N ASP A 247 16.65 27.38 -14.14
CA ASP A 247 17.09 26.59 -15.29
C ASP A 247 15.90 26.19 -16.16
N VAL A 248 15.95 26.56 -17.45
CA VAL A 248 14.97 26.20 -18.47
C VAL A 248 14.88 24.68 -18.64
N GLY A 249 15.99 23.96 -18.47
CA GLY A 249 16.04 22.50 -18.52
C GLY A 249 15.23 21.80 -17.43
N LEU A 250 14.86 22.51 -16.35
CA LEU A 250 14.06 22.00 -15.24
C LEU A 250 12.61 22.50 -15.25
N GLU A 251 12.20 23.26 -16.27
CA GLU A 251 10.86 23.87 -16.31
C GLU A 251 9.72 22.83 -16.16
N GLY A 252 9.84 21.69 -16.85
CA GLY A 252 8.83 20.63 -16.79
C GLY A 252 8.73 19.97 -15.40
N ALA A 253 9.86 19.70 -14.77
CA ALA A 253 9.92 19.17 -13.40
C ALA A 253 9.39 20.18 -12.38
N ARG A 254 9.79 21.45 -12.53
CA ARG A 254 9.34 22.57 -11.70
C ARG A 254 7.81 22.72 -11.74
N LYS A 255 7.21 22.68 -12.93
CA LYS A 255 5.76 22.76 -13.11
C LYS A 255 5.02 21.64 -12.37
N LYS A 256 5.57 20.42 -12.34
CA LYS A 256 4.98 19.29 -11.60
C LYS A 256 5.05 19.50 -10.09
N LEU A 257 6.15 20.05 -9.57
CA LEU A 257 6.25 20.40 -8.14
C LEU A 257 5.35 21.57 -7.77
N GLU A 258 5.24 22.60 -8.64
CA GLU A 258 4.28 23.68 -8.46
C GLU A 258 2.84 23.18 -8.38
N ASP A 259 2.47 22.17 -9.18
CA ASP A 259 1.15 21.55 -9.09
C ASP A 259 0.90 20.90 -7.73
N VAL A 260 1.93 20.32 -7.11
CA VAL A 260 1.81 19.76 -5.75
C VAL A 260 1.56 20.87 -4.74
N VAL A 261 2.37 21.94 -4.78
CA VAL A 261 2.25 23.10 -3.87
C VAL A 261 0.92 23.83 -4.05
N LYS A 262 0.49 24.06 -5.31
CA LYS A 262 -0.78 24.72 -5.65
C LYS A 262 -1.99 23.79 -5.60
N ARG A 263 -1.80 22.53 -5.15
CA ARG A 263 -2.85 21.49 -5.04
C ARG A 263 -3.60 21.19 -6.34
N ARG A 264 -2.95 21.36 -7.49
CA ARG A 264 -3.43 20.98 -8.83
C ARG A 264 -3.13 19.51 -9.09
N LEU A 265 -3.81 18.66 -8.33
CA LEU A 265 -3.65 17.21 -8.34
C LEU A 265 -4.82 16.53 -9.08
N PRO A 266 -4.56 15.40 -9.77
CA PRO A 266 -5.62 14.49 -10.19
C PRO A 266 -6.62 14.22 -9.08
N LYS A 267 -7.90 14.13 -9.45
CA LYS A 267 -9.02 13.98 -8.53
C LYS A 267 -9.40 12.53 -8.43
N CYS A 268 -9.48 12.00 -7.21
CA CYS A 268 -9.94 10.64 -7.00
C CYS A 268 -11.46 10.59 -7.26
N VAL A 269 -11.83 9.90 -8.34
CA VAL A 269 -13.22 9.71 -8.77
C VAL A 269 -13.92 8.72 -7.87
N GLY A 270 -13.20 7.65 -7.49
CA GLY A 270 -13.74 6.63 -6.62
C GLY A 270 -12.76 5.53 -6.30
N GLU A 271 -13.17 4.69 -5.36
CA GLU A 271 -12.41 3.56 -4.86
C GLU A 271 -13.30 2.31 -4.82
N THR A 272 -12.80 1.17 -5.27
CA THR A 272 -13.52 -0.12 -5.31
C THR A 272 -12.62 -1.25 -4.80
N ARG A 273 -13.22 -2.36 -4.38
CA ARG A 273 -12.50 -3.54 -3.91
C ARG A 273 -12.48 -4.59 -5.01
N LEU A 274 -11.28 -5.08 -5.30
CA LEU A 274 -11.06 -6.08 -6.33
C LEU A 274 -11.04 -7.45 -5.69
N ILE A 275 -11.98 -8.31 -6.09
CA ILE A 275 -11.98 -9.71 -5.70
C ILE A 275 -10.89 -10.41 -6.50
N LYS A 276 -10.00 -11.17 -5.83
CA LYS A 276 -9.05 -12.07 -6.50
C LYS A 276 -9.86 -13.03 -7.39
N ARG A 277 -9.69 -12.92 -8.70
CA ARG A 277 -10.12 -13.95 -9.64
C ARG A 277 -8.90 -14.81 -9.95
N ASP A 278 -9.08 -16.13 -9.88
CA ASP A 278 -8.01 -17.11 -10.00
C ASP A 278 -7.11 -16.79 -11.19
N ASN A 279 -5.81 -16.57 -10.92
CA ASN A 279 -4.68 -16.33 -11.84
C ASN A 279 -4.22 -14.88 -12.15
N LEU A 280 -4.71 -13.84 -11.49
CA LEU A 280 -4.18 -12.47 -11.64
C LEU A 280 -3.32 -12.02 -10.44
N ASP A 281 -2.27 -12.77 -10.12
CA ASP A 281 -1.42 -12.50 -8.93
C ASP A 281 -0.48 -11.29 -9.07
N HIS A 282 -0.41 -10.69 -10.26
CA HIS A 282 0.52 -9.59 -10.51
C HIS A 282 -0.20 -8.24 -10.46
N LYS A 283 0.25 -7.36 -9.56
CA LYS A 283 -0.22 -5.96 -9.42
C LYS A 283 -0.33 -5.22 -10.77
N LYS A 284 0.62 -5.45 -11.69
CA LYS A 284 0.60 -4.87 -13.04
C LYS A 284 -0.59 -5.38 -13.88
N ALA A 285 -0.88 -6.67 -13.81
CA ALA A 285 -2.00 -7.27 -14.52
C ALA A 285 -3.34 -6.80 -13.94
N LEU A 286 -3.47 -6.71 -12.60
CA LEU A 286 -4.65 -6.15 -11.95
C LEU A 286 -4.90 -4.68 -12.34
N ASN A 287 -3.85 -3.87 -12.40
CA ASN A 287 -3.95 -2.49 -12.89
C ASN A 287 -4.49 -2.42 -14.32
N GLN A 288 -3.95 -3.23 -15.22
CA GLN A 288 -4.42 -3.26 -16.61
C GLN A 288 -5.88 -3.71 -16.71
N THR A 289 -6.26 -4.72 -15.93
CA THR A 289 -7.64 -5.21 -15.86
C THR A 289 -8.58 -4.11 -15.36
N LEU A 290 -8.21 -3.41 -14.29
CA LEU A 290 -8.98 -2.28 -13.76
C LEU A 290 -9.13 -1.17 -14.80
N GLN A 291 -8.06 -0.78 -15.48
CA GLN A 291 -8.10 0.21 -16.56
C GLN A 291 -9.05 -0.22 -17.69
N ASN A 292 -9.00 -1.48 -18.11
CA ASN A 292 -9.86 -2.00 -19.17
C ASN A 292 -11.34 -2.02 -18.75
N MET A 293 -11.63 -2.44 -17.51
CA MET A 293 -12.98 -2.43 -16.94
C MET A 293 -13.54 -1.01 -16.87
N TRP A 294 -12.72 -0.06 -16.40
CA TRP A 294 -13.07 1.35 -16.33
C TRP A 294 -13.34 1.95 -17.72
N ASN A 295 -12.44 1.72 -18.68
CA ASN A 295 -12.59 2.19 -20.06
C ASN A 295 -13.90 1.70 -20.69
N LYS A 296 -14.29 0.44 -20.43
CA LYS A 296 -15.56 -0.12 -20.89
C LYS A 296 -16.76 0.54 -20.20
N ALA A 297 -16.66 0.84 -18.90
CA ALA A 297 -17.72 1.56 -18.19
C ALA A 297 -17.93 2.95 -18.79
N VAL A 298 -16.86 3.70 -19.06
CA VAL A 298 -16.91 5.02 -19.69
C VAL A 298 -17.58 4.97 -21.07
N ASP A 299 -17.27 3.96 -21.91
CA ASP A 299 -17.93 3.79 -23.21
C ASP A 299 -19.44 3.63 -23.10
N GLU A 300 -19.88 2.81 -22.16
CA GLU A 300 -21.29 2.52 -21.96
C GLU A 300 -22.01 3.71 -21.33
N TRP A 301 -21.35 4.43 -20.41
CA TRP A 301 -21.85 5.67 -19.82
C TRP A 301 -22.07 6.75 -20.89
N ASN A 302 -21.10 7.00 -21.75
CA ASN A 302 -21.22 7.99 -22.83
C ASN A 302 -22.35 7.66 -23.82
N LYS A 303 -22.70 6.38 -23.99
CA LYS A 303 -23.87 5.97 -24.81
C LYS A 303 -25.20 6.25 -24.12
N LEU A 304 -25.25 6.10 -22.80
CA LEU A 304 -26.44 6.33 -21.98
C LEU A 304 -26.70 7.83 -21.76
N HIS A 305 -25.63 8.63 -21.67
CA HIS A 305 -25.68 10.05 -21.36
C HIS A 305 -25.05 10.89 -22.48
N PRO A 306 -25.69 11.02 -23.67
CA PRO A 306 -25.11 11.71 -24.82
C PRO A 306 -24.87 13.22 -24.62
N ALA A 307 -25.46 13.82 -23.58
CA ALA A 307 -25.21 15.22 -23.20
C ALA A 307 -23.85 15.41 -22.49
N VAL A 308 -23.22 14.32 -22.05
CA VAL A 308 -21.96 14.30 -21.31
C VAL A 308 -20.96 13.44 -22.09
N PHE A 309 -19.71 13.90 -22.18
CA PHE A 309 -18.66 13.11 -22.82
C PHE A 309 -17.43 13.02 -21.92
N LEU A 310 -17.15 11.80 -21.44
CA LEU A 310 -15.94 11.49 -20.70
C LEU A 310 -14.91 10.85 -21.65
N ASP A 311 -13.74 11.47 -21.84
CA ASP A 311 -12.64 10.86 -22.59
C ASP A 311 -11.83 9.95 -21.65
N LYS A 312 -11.69 8.69 -22.03
CA LYS A 312 -10.92 7.68 -21.29
C LYS A 312 -9.47 8.09 -21.06
N LYS A 313 -8.90 8.91 -21.95
CA LYS A 313 -7.51 9.41 -21.84
C LYS A 313 -7.32 10.31 -20.62
N ASP A 314 -8.39 10.89 -20.10
CA ASP A 314 -8.33 11.78 -18.94
C ASP A 314 -8.32 11.00 -17.61
N PHE A 315 -8.40 9.67 -17.66
CA PHE A 315 -8.44 8.82 -16.48
C PHE A 315 -7.18 7.96 -16.35
N SER A 316 -6.74 7.79 -15.11
CA SER A 316 -5.73 6.81 -14.74
C SER A 316 -6.23 5.93 -13.60
N THR A 317 -5.75 4.69 -13.55
CA THR A 317 -6.11 3.74 -12.50
C THR A 317 -4.91 3.30 -11.70
N GLU A 318 -5.15 2.94 -10.44
CA GLU A 318 -4.15 2.43 -9.52
C GLU A 318 -4.73 1.31 -8.67
N VAL A 319 -4.05 0.18 -8.60
CA VAL A 319 -4.34 -0.92 -7.70
C VAL A 319 -3.33 -0.91 -6.58
N ILE A 320 -3.84 -0.88 -5.36
CA ILE A 320 -3.09 -0.90 -4.11
C ILE A 320 -3.35 -2.24 -3.45
N GLN A 321 -2.28 -2.88 -3.02
CA GLN A 321 -2.34 -4.10 -2.22
C GLN A 321 -2.19 -3.69 -0.76
N LEU A 322 -3.17 -4.04 0.06
CA LEU A 322 -3.13 -3.83 1.50
C LEU A 322 -2.99 -5.20 2.16
N ASP A 323 -1.84 -5.44 2.77
CA ASP A 323 -1.54 -6.66 3.50
C ASP A 323 -1.62 -6.41 5.01
N CYS A 324 -2.33 -7.31 5.70
CA CYS A 324 -2.31 -7.43 7.14
C CYS A 324 -1.10 -8.27 7.62
N THR A 325 -0.14 -8.61 6.77
CA THR A 325 0.99 -9.48 7.15
C THR A 325 2.30 -9.12 6.46
N HIS A 326 3.38 -9.71 6.97
CA HIS A 326 4.70 -9.68 6.34
C HIS A 326 4.76 -10.50 5.05
N SER A 327 4.00 -11.61 4.97
CA SER A 327 3.93 -12.49 3.81
C SER A 327 2.52 -12.49 3.25
N THR A 328 2.35 -11.90 2.07
CA THR A 328 1.08 -11.74 1.35
C THR A 328 0.16 -12.94 1.51
N GLY A 329 -1.07 -12.68 1.98
CA GLY A 329 -2.15 -13.66 2.08
C GLY A 329 -2.01 -14.72 3.17
N LYS A 330 -0.91 -14.73 3.95
CA LYS A 330 -0.73 -15.69 5.06
C LYS A 330 -1.29 -15.12 6.35
N ASN A 331 -1.67 -15.99 7.28
CA ASN A 331 -2.09 -15.58 8.62
C ASN A 331 -0.86 -15.16 9.45
N PRO A 332 -0.91 -14.00 10.15
CA PRO A 332 0.27 -13.45 10.79
C PRO A 332 0.93 -14.31 11.87
N ILE A 333 0.19 -15.21 12.53
CA ILE A 333 0.74 -16.07 13.58
C ILE A 333 1.24 -17.43 13.09
N ASP A 334 0.98 -17.80 11.84
CA ASP A 334 1.36 -19.13 11.30
C ASP A 334 2.87 -19.38 11.38
N ASN A 335 3.65 -18.30 11.31
CA ASN A 335 5.11 -18.28 11.37
C ASN A 335 5.63 -17.70 12.68
N VAL A 336 4.87 -17.86 13.77
CA VAL A 336 5.28 -17.41 15.11
C VAL A 336 5.36 -18.62 16.04
N TYR A 337 6.45 -18.68 16.82
CA TYR A 337 6.59 -19.67 17.87
C TYR A 337 6.15 -19.10 19.23
N PHE A 338 5.43 -19.90 19.98
CA PHE A 338 4.93 -19.58 21.31
C PHE A 338 5.44 -20.59 22.35
N TYR A 339 5.42 -20.23 23.64
CA TYR A 339 5.76 -21.13 24.74
C TYR A 339 4.75 -21.03 25.90
N ARG A 340 4.70 -22.08 26.74
CA ARG A 340 3.73 -22.26 27.84
C ARG A 340 4.33 -21.99 29.21
N LYS A 341 3.50 -21.82 30.26
CA LYS A 341 3.94 -21.13 31.53
C LYS A 341 4.73 -22.12 32.35
N TRP A 342 4.20 -23.32 32.34
CA TRP A 342 4.79 -24.53 32.88
C TRP A 342 5.90 -25.12 32.00
N ASN A 343 6.04 -24.73 30.73
CA ASN A 343 7.14 -25.18 29.87
C ASN A 343 7.75 -24.03 29.06
N LEU A 344 8.85 -23.49 29.57
CA LEU A 344 9.49 -22.29 29.02
C LEU A 344 10.45 -22.58 27.86
N THR A 345 10.82 -23.84 27.63
CA THR A 345 11.85 -24.22 26.65
C THR A 345 11.27 -24.83 25.38
N GLU A 346 10.07 -25.41 25.48
CA GLU A 346 9.36 -25.99 24.35
C GLU A 346 8.55 -24.93 23.61
N ALA A 347 8.83 -24.80 22.33
CA ALA A 347 8.11 -23.91 21.44
C ALA A 347 7.06 -24.69 20.64
N PHE A 348 5.92 -24.06 20.39
CA PHE A 348 4.81 -24.60 19.60
C PHE A 348 4.18 -23.51 18.74
N LYS A 349 3.31 -23.89 17.80
CA LYS A 349 2.52 -22.96 16.98
C LYS A 349 1.09 -22.92 17.48
N ILE A 350 0.47 -21.75 17.42
CA ILE A 350 -0.95 -21.55 17.70
C ILE A 350 -1.69 -21.42 16.37
N LYS A 351 -2.84 -22.08 16.24
CA LYS A 351 -3.71 -21.99 15.06
C LYS A 351 -4.74 -20.86 15.23
N LYS A 352 -5.21 -20.30 14.12
CA LYS A 352 -6.20 -19.19 14.11
C LYS A 352 -7.41 -19.45 15.03
N TYR A 353 -8.02 -20.63 14.92
CA TYR A 353 -9.21 -21.00 15.70
C TYR A 353 -8.94 -21.10 17.21
N GLU A 354 -7.68 -21.28 17.63
CA GLU A 354 -7.29 -21.31 19.04
C GLU A 354 -7.21 -19.89 19.64
N VAL A 355 -7.20 -18.85 18.79
CA VAL A 355 -7.17 -17.45 19.23
C VAL A 355 -8.59 -16.86 19.24
N SER A 356 -9.27 -16.81 18.09
CA SER A 356 -10.64 -16.28 18.00
C SER A 356 -11.28 -16.60 16.65
N SER A 357 -12.60 -16.86 16.65
CA SER A 357 -13.43 -16.99 15.45
C SER A 357 -13.81 -15.66 14.81
N LEU A 358 -13.48 -14.52 15.44
CA LEU A 358 -13.74 -13.16 14.94
C LEU A 358 -12.55 -12.58 14.14
N LEU A 359 -11.50 -13.37 13.93
CA LEU A 359 -10.35 -12.96 13.13
C LEU A 359 -10.67 -13.00 11.63
N PRO A 360 -9.98 -12.20 10.81
CA PRO A 360 -10.19 -12.20 9.36
C PRO A 360 -10.01 -13.59 8.73
N GLU A 361 -10.77 -13.86 7.67
CA GLU A 361 -10.53 -15.00 6.78
C GLU A 361 -9.44 -14.69 5.76
N GLU A 362 -9.44 -13.48 5.21
CA GLU A 362 -8.43 -12.97 4.29
C GLU A 362 -7.54 -11.95 4.97
N PHE A 363 -6.24 -11.99 4.66
CA PHE A 363 -5.22 -11.09 5.21
C PHE A 363 -4.64 -10.13 4.15
N THR A 364 -5.21 -10.13 2.95
CA THR A 364 -4.82 -9.24 1.86
C THR A 364 -6.07 -8.76 1.14
N GLU A 365 -6.17 -7.46 0.88
CA GLU A 365 -7.16 -6.89 -0.02
C GLU A 365 -6.51 -6.05 -1.13
N TYR A 366 -7.23 -5.92 -2.24
CA TYR A 366 -6.83 -5.07 -3.36
C TYR A 366 -7.82 -3.93 -3.54
N VAL A 367 -7.31 -2.72 -3.48
CA VAL A 367 -8.07 -1.49 -3.60
C VAL A 367 -7.78 -0.87 -4.96
N GLY A 368 -8.79 -0.80 -5.82
CA GLY A 368 -8.73 -0.12 -7.11
C GLY A 368 -9.18 1.33 -6.99
N ARG A 369 -8.38 2.27 -7.49
CA ARG A 369 -8.69 3.70 -7.55
C ARG A 369 -8.73 4.18 -8.98
N VAL A 370 -9.65 5.10 -9.25
CA VAL A 370 -9.76 5.81 -10.51
C VAL A 370 -9.51 7.29 -10.24
N TYR A 371 -8.63 7.90 -11.03
CA TYR A 371 -8.29 9.32 -10.94
C TYR A 371 -8.59 10.03 -12.25
N TYR A 372 -9.24 11.18 -12.16
CA TYR A 372 -9.47 12.12 -13.24
C TYR A 372 -8.34 13.17 -13.25
N THR A 373 -7.73 13.40 -14.41
CA THR A 373 -6.45 14.14 -14.51
C THR A 373 -6.62 15.60 -14.94
N LYS A 374 -7.79 15.97 -15.43
CA LYS A 374 -8.14 17.35 -15.84
C LYS A 374 -8.70 18.16 -14.67
N ASN A 375 -8.86 19.47 -14.91
CA ASN A 375 -9.38 20.46 -13.95
C ASN A 375 -10.77 20.98 -14.35
N SER A 376 -11.69 20.09 -14.73
CA SER A 376 -13.11 20.44 -14.95
C SER A 376 -13.95 19.90 -13.81
N VAL A 377 -14.72 20.78 -13.16
CA VAL A 377 -15.60 20.41 -12.03
C VAL A 377 -16.79 19.58 -12.53
N GLU A 378 -17.36 19.97 -13.67
CA GLU A 378 -18.52 19.29 -14.27
C GLU A 378 -18.15 17.86 -14.69
N GLU A 379 -17.07 17.69 -15.46
CA GLU A 379 -16.61 16.36 -15.88
C GLU A 379 -16.16 15.50 -14.67
N GLU A 380 -15.62 16.09 -13.60
CA GLU A 380 -15.31 15.37 -12.37
C GLU A 380 -16.58 14.82 -11.70
N MET A 381 -17.66 15.60 -11.66
CA MET A 381 -18.95 15.17 -11.13
C MET A 381 -19.54 14.04 -11.97
N ASP A 382 -19.53 14.18 -13.28
CA ASP A 382 -20.00 13.15 -14.21
C ASP A 382 -19.18 11.86 -14.10
N ALA A 383 -17.86 11.97 -13.93
CA ALA A 383 -17.01 10.83 -13.70
C ALA A 383 -17.36 10.10 -12.39
N LYS A 384 -17.69 10.84 -11.32
CA LYS A 384 -18.12 10.25 -10.04
C LYS A 384 -19.43 9.50 -10.18
N GLU A 385 -20.39 10.05 -10.93
CA GLU A 385 -21.65 9.37 -11.21
C GLU A 385 -21.43 8.11 -12.07
N CYS A 386 -20.60 8.20 -13.12
CA CYS A 386 -20.19 7.04 -13.91
C CYS A 386 -19.53 5.95 -13.04
N PHE A 387 -18.68 6.34 -12.08
CA PHE A 387 -18.04 5.41 -11.15
C PHE A 387 -19.03 4.74 -10.20
N LYS A 388 -19.97 5.50 -9.63
CA LYS A 388 -21.05 4.96 -8.80
C LYS A 388 -21.89 3.96 -9.60
N TRP A 389 -22.38 4.35 -10.77
CA TRP A 389 -23.14 3.48 -11.67
C TRP A 389 -22.38 2.20 -12.01
N TRP A 390 -21.08 2.30 -12.31
CA TRP A 390 -20.23 1.14 -12.56
C TRP A 390 -20.16 0.21 -11.34
N CYS A 391 -19.98 0.75 -10.13
CA CYS A 391 -19.93 -0.03 -8.89
C CYS A 391 -21.29 -0.65 -8.52
N LEU A 392 -22.40 -0.04 -8.91
CA LEU A 392 -23.74 -0.60 -8.74
C LEU A 392 -24.03 -1.76 -9.70
N GLY A 393 -23.05 -2.25 -10.47
CA GLY A 393 -23.28 -3.31 -11.44
C GLY A 393 -23.96 -2.80 -12.72
N LYS A 394 -23.82 -1.50 -13.02
CA LYS A 394 -24.31 -0.85 -14.23
C LYS A 394 -25.84 -0.95 -14.37
N CYS A 395 -26.57 -0.73 -13.26
CA CYS A 395 -28.03 -0.72 -13.27
C CYS A 395 -28.59 0.38 -14.17
N VAL A 396 -29.67 0.07 -14.88
CA VAL A 396 -30.40 1.05 -15.70
C VAL A 396 -31.88 0.73 -15.63
N ILE A 397 -32.69 1.75 -15.34
CA ILE A 397 -34.15 1.71 -15.40
C ILE A 397 -34.66 2.89 -16.22
N GLU A 398 -35.60 2.63 -17.13
CA GLU A 398 -36.37 3.66 -17.81
C GLU A 398 -37.72 3.82 -17.10
N LEU A 399 -38.03 5.04 -16.68
CA LEU A 399 -39.26 5.42 -15.99
C LEU A 399 -40.13 6.27 -16.91
N TYR A 400 -41.44 6.12 -16.77
CA TYR A 400 -42.44 6.82 -17.57
C TYR A 400 -43.56 7.35 -16.68
N ASP A 401 -44.02 8.56 -16.96
CA ASP A 401 -45.12 9.24 -16.25
C ASP A 401 -46.52 8.76 -16.68
N GLN A 402 -46.62 7.86 -17.68
CA GLN A 402 -47.88 7.24 -18.09
C GLN A 402 -47.78 5.72 -18.18
N HIS A 403 -48.94 5.05 -18.25
CA HIS A 403 -49.03 3.60 -18.51
C HIS A 403 -48.51 3.24 -19.91
N ALA A 404 -48.11 1.97 -20.06
CA ALA A 404 -47.66 1.36 -21.30
C ALA A 404 -46.48 2.11 -21.97
N PHE A 405 -45.54 2.62 -21.16
CA PHE A 405 -44.30 3.27 -21.60
C PHE A 405 -44.52 4.53 -22.45
N LYS A 406 -45.60 5.26 -22.14
CA LYS A 406 -45.99 6.51 -22.82
C LYS A 406 -45.57 7.74 -22.00
N GLY A 407 -45.73 8.90 -22.62
CA GLY A 407 -45.47 10.19 -21.98
C GLY A 407 -43.98 10.51 -21.86
N THR A 408 -43.62 11.23 -20.80
CA THR A 408 -42.25 11.68 -20.57
C THR A 408 -41.41 10.52 -20.06
N LYS A 409 -40.25 10.31 -20.69
CA LYS A 409 -39.27 9.30 -20.28
C LYS A 409 -38.21 9.91 -19.38
N CYS A 410 -37.83 9.20 -18.33
CA CYS A 410 -36.66 9.49 -17.51
C CYS A 410 -35.78 8.24 -17.39
N VAL A 411 -34.47 8.36 -17.58
CA VAL A 411 -33.54 7.23 -17.41
C VAL A 411 -32.77 7.44 -16.11
N ILE A 412 -32.80 6.43 -15.24
CA ILE A 412 -32.12 6.46 -13.95
C ILE A 412 -31.04 5.36 -13.92
N THR A 413 -29.84 5.74 -13.50
CA THR A 413 -28.63 4.90 -13.44
C THR A 413 -28.08 4.75 -12.01
N GLY A 414 -28.79 5.27 -11.02
CA GLY A 414 -28.41 5.20 -9.62
C GLY A 414 -29.61 5.36 -8.69
N ASN A 415 -29.34 5.61 -7.41
CA ASN A 415 -30.39 5.82 -6.43
C ASN A 415 -31.00 7.22 -6.60
N CYS A 416 -32.33 7.30 -6.56
CA CYS A 416 -33.10 8.53 -6.74
C CYS A 416 -34.14 8.63 -5.61
N PRO A 417 -33.83 9.37 -4.52
CA PRO A 417 -34.71 9.49 -3.36
C PRO A 417 -35.94 10.39 -3.61
N SER A 418 -35.90 11.27 -4.61
CA SER A 418 -37.05 12.04 -5.05
C SER A 418 -36.98 12.29 -6.56
N LEU A 419 -38.13 12.19 -7.21
CA LEU A 419 -38.31 12.48 -8.64
C LEU A 419 -38.51 13.98 -8.92
N ASP A 420 -38.58 14.86 -7.91
CA ASP A 420 -38.85 16.30 -8.08
C ASP A 420 -37.82 17.02 -8.96
N HIS A 421 -36.60 16.47 -9.06
CA HIS A 421 -35.52 17.01 -9.89
C HIS A 421 -35.33 16.23 -11.20
N CYS A 422 -36.22 15.29 -11.50
CA CYS A 422 -36.24 14.52 -12.73
C CYS A 422 -37.19 15.15 -13.76
N SER A 423 -37.20 14.60 -14.97
CA SER A 423 -38.15 14.99 -16.02
C SER A 423 -39.59 14.54 -15.73
N ILE A 424 -39.79 13.69 -14.73
CA ILE A 424 -41.08 13.16 -14.29
C ILE A 424 -41.18 13.33 -12.77
N THR A 425 -42.39 13.48 -12.22
CA THR A 425 -42.63 13.59 -10.77
C THR A 425 -43.19 12.30 -10.17
N GLU A 426 -43.67 11.38 -11.00
CA GLU A 426 -44.22 10.09 -10.59
C GLU A 426 -43.97 9.02 -11.67
N VAL A 427 -43.86 7.76 -11.25
CA VAL A 427 -43.70 6.61 -12.15
C VAL A 427 -45.03 5.89 -12.28
N ARG A 428 -45.47 5.73 -13.53
CA ARG A 428 -46.69 5.01 -13.93
C ARG A 428 -46.40 3.77 -14.77
N SER A 429 -45.25 3.69 -15.42
CA SER A 429 -44.71 2.45 -15.98
C SER A 429 -43.18 2.49 -16.04
N CYS A 430 -42.52 1.34 -16.13
CA CYS A 430 -41.06 1.30 -16.19
C CYS A 430 -40.49 0.08 -16.94
N LYS A 431 -39.28 0.23 -17.46
CA LYS A 431 -38.49 -0.87 -18.04
C LYS A 431 -37.19 -1.01 -17.26
N VAL A 432 -37.01 -2.15 -16.60
CA VAL A 432 -35.75 -2.49 -15.96
C VAL A 432 -34.84 -3.09 -17.03
N LEU A 433 -33.84 -2.32 -17.48
CA LEU A 433 -32.91 -2.75 -18.52
C LEU A 433 -31.75 -3.59 -17.94
N SER A 434 -31.29 -3.23 -16.74
CA SER A 434 -30.25 -3.95 -15.99
C SER A 434 -30.33 -3.68 -14.49
N GLY A 435 -29.83 -4.63 -13.69
CA GLY A 435 -29.86 -4.59 -12.22
C GLY A 435 -31.20 -5.01 -11.62
N VAL A 436 -31.25 -5.01 -10.30
CA VAL A 436 -32.47 -5.21 -9.50
C VAL A 436 -32.84 -3.85 -8.90
N TRP A 437 -34.11 -3.48 -8.97
CA TRP A 437 -34.57 -2.14 -8.56
C TRP A 437 -35.68 -2.22 -7.54
N ASP A 438 -35.61 -1.38 -6.51
CA ASP A 438 -36.74 -1.12 -5.63
C ASP A 438 -37.43 0.18 -6.06
N LEU A 439 -38.75 0.11 -6.30
CA LEU A 439 -39.64 1.27 -6.41
C LEU A 439 -40.33 1.50 -5.07
N TYR A 440 -40.54 2.76 -4.71
CA TYR A 440 -41.18 3.14 -3.46
C TYR A 440 -42.36 4.08 -3.74
N GLY A 441 -43.47 3.86 -3.04
CA GLY A 441 -44.68 4.67 -3.19
C GLY A 441 -44.52 6.10 -2.66
N GLY A 442 -43.57 6.35 -1.74
CA GLY A 442 -43.24 7.68 -1.25
C GLY A 442 -41.82 8.16 -1.63
N PRO A 443 -41.54 9.46 -1.45
CA PRO A 443 -40.18 9.99 -1.52
C PRO A 443 -39.31 9.43 -0.38
N ASP A 444 -38.00 9.60 -0.47
CA ASP A 444 -37.00 9.15 0.49
C ASP A 444 -37.09 7.66 0.84
N TYR A 445 -37.51 6.84 -0.14
CA TYR A 445 -37.72 5.40 0.00
C TYR A 445 -38.79 5.02 1.02
N ALA A 446 -39.81 5.87 1.20
CA ALA A 446 -40.95 5.56 2.04
C ALA A 446 -41.84 4.47 1.41
N GLU A 447 -42.26 3.51 2.24
CA GLU A 447 -43.15 2.41 1.87
C GLU A 447 -44.45 2.90 1.20
N PRO A 448 -45.09 2.08 0.34
CA PRO A 448 -44.79 0.68 0.03
C PRO A 448 -43.62 0.47 -0.94
N ARG A 449 -42.84 -0.61 -0.74
CA ARG A 449 -41.70 -1.04 -1.56
C ARG A 449 -42.07 -2.15 -2.55
N TYR A 450 -41.56 -2.04 -3.78
CA TYR A 450 -41.73 -3.02 -4.86
C TYR A 450 -40.38 -3.38 -5.49
N GLN A 451 -39.96 -4.64 -5.40
CA GLN A 451 -38.71 -5.10 -6.00
C GLN A 451 -38.94 -5.63 -7.42
N LEU A 452 -38.13 -5.15 -8.36
CA LEU A 452 -38.21 -5.44 -9.78
C LEU A 452 -36.94 -6.09 -10.30
N GLN A 453 -37.14 -7.11 -11.10
CA GLN A 453 -36.11 -7.78 -11.89
C GLN A 453 -36.09 -7.18 -13.30
N LYS A 454 -35.13 -7.59 -14.12
CA LYS A 454 -35.07 -7.19 -15.53
C LYS A 454 -36.39 -7.56 -16.24
N GLY A 455 -37.05 -6.58 -16.83
CA GLY A 455 -38.36 -6.76 -17.43
C GLY A 455 -39.09 -5.46 -17.77
N GLU A 456 -40.26 -5.61 -18.39
CA GLU A 456 -41.15 -4.52 -18.76
C GLU A 456 -42.38 -4.52 -17.84
N TYR A 457 -42.65 -3.37 -17.23
CA TYR A 457 -43.73 -3.20 -16.25
C TYR A 457 -44.69 -2.10 -16.74
N PRO A 458 -45.73 -2.44 -17.52
CA PRO A 458 -46.55 -1.45 -18.23
C PRO A 458 -47.50 -0.65 -17.34
N ASN A 459 -47.68 -1.02 -16.06
CA ASN A 459 -48.55 -0.31 -15.10
C ASN A 459 -48.23 -0.73 -13.65
N PRO A 460 -48.74 -0.02 -12.63
CA PRO A 460 -48.44 -0.37 -11.24
C PRO A 460 -48.89 -1.78 -10.80
N GLY A 461 -49.97 -2.29 -11.40
CA GLY A 461 -50.40 -3.67 -11.17
C GLY A 461 -49.34 -4.71 -11.59
N SER A 462 -48.52 -4.41 -12.59
CA SER A 462 -47.47 -5.31 -13.08
C SER A 462 -46.26 -5.45 -12.15
N TRP A 463 -46.06 -4.49 -11.22
CA TRP A 463 -45.06 -4.59 -10.15
C TRP A 463 -45.68 -4.93 -8.79
N CYS A 464 -46.87 -5.53 -8.81
CA CYS A 464 -47.61 -6.01 -7.64
C CYS A 464 -47.99 -4.88 -6.65
N ALA A 465 -48.22 -3.67 -7.14
CA ALA A 465 -48.82 -2.62 -6.31
C ALA A 465 -50.22 -3.04 -5.85
N SER A 466 -50.50 -2.87 -4.55
CA SER A 466 -51.81 -3.20 -3.98
C SER A 466 -52.92 -2.33 -4.57
N ASP A 467 -52.59 -1.09 -4.89
CA ASP A 467 -53.40 -0.18 -5.69
C ASP A 467 -52.78 -0.08 -7.10
N PRO A 468 -53.44 -0.58 -8.16
CA PRO A 468 -52.94 -0.53 -9.53
C PRO A 468 -52.90 0.90 -10.11
N THR A 469 -53.34 1.90 -9.35
CA THR A 469 -53.23 3.33 -9.65
C THR A 469 -52.20 4.06 -8.78
N ALA A 470 -51.56 3.40 -7.81
CA ALA A 470 -50.54 4.04 -6.98
C ALA A 470 -49.24 4.25 -7.77
N PRO A 471 -48.72 5.49 -7.86
CA PRO A 471 -47.43 5.75 -8.48
C PRO A 471 -46.27 5.31 -7.58
N ALA A 472 -45.08 5.20 -8.16
CA ALA A 472 -43.84 5.25 -7.39
C ALA A 472 -43.22 6.65 -7.45
N LEU A 473 -42.65 7.12 -6.33
CA LEU A 473 -42.10 8.45 -6.14
C LEU A 473 -40.60 8.46 -5.87
N SER A 474 -40.00 7.31 -5.61
CA SER A 474 -38.54 7.15 -5.52
C SER A 474 -38.09 5.76 -5.97
N VAL A 475 -36.83 5.65 -6.40
CA VAL A 475 -36.25 4.39 -6.92
C VAL A 475 -34.83 4.16 -6.40
N LYS A 476 -34.47 2.91 -6.15
CA LYS A 476 -33.15 2.52 -5.62
C LYS A 476 -32.63 1.30 -6.36
N CYS A 477 -31.37 1.31 -6.82
CA CYS A 477 -30.77 0.06 -7.29
C CYS A 477 -30.36 -0.79 -6.09
N VAL A 478 -30.70 -2.08 -6.14
CA VAL A 478 -30.30 -3.09 -5.17
C VAL A 478 -28.95 -3.63 -5.62
N THR A 479 -27.91 -3.39 -4.81
CA THR A 479 -26.59 -4.00 -5.00
C THR A 479 -26.59 -5.39 -4.38
N GLU A 480 -26.21 -6.41 -5.16
CA GLU A 480 -25.89 -7.76 -4.64
C GLU A 480 -24.55 -7.78 -3.89
#